data_AF-A0A8B8KMH7-F1
#
_entry.id   AF-A0A8B8KMH7-F1
#
_cell.length_a   1.000
_cell.length_b   1.000
_cell.length_c   1.000
_cell.angle_alpha   90.00
_cell.angle_beta   90.00
_cell.angle_gamma   90.00
#
_symmetry.space_group_name_H-M   'P 1'
#
loop_
_entity.id
_entity.type
_entity.pdbx_description
1 polymer ?
#
loop_
_entity_poly.entity_id
_entity_poly.type
_entity_poly.pdbx_seq_one_letter_code
_entity_poly.pdbx_strand_id
1 'polypeptide(L)'
;MDRGAAIFLCLLIVVMDITAGILGIEAEIAQNKVKHLRLWIFECRDPSHKAFMLGLGAAVLLALAHVIVNLVGGCNCLCSQQELQKASPNRQLSMACLILTWIVLAVGLSMLVIGTSSNNKSRGSCGFTHHHFLSIGGILCFVHGLFSVAYYVSATASVD
;
A
#
# COMPACT_ATOMS: atom_id res chain seq x y z
N MET A 1 -16.44 7.68 -17.62
CA MET A 1 -15.93 8.54 -16.54
C MET A 1 -15.40 9.81 -17.17
N ASP A 2 -15.80 10.98 -16.68
CA ASP A 2 -15.29 12.26 -17.18
C ASP A 2 -13.77 12.36 -16.92
N ARG A 3 -13.02 12.90 -17.89
CA ARG A 3 -11.55 13.03 -17.79
C ARG A 3 -11.12 13.77 -16.51
N GLY A 4 -11.91 14.75 -16.07
CA GLY A 4 -11.69 15.48 -14.81
C GLY A 4 -11.84 14.61 -13.56
N ALA A 5 -12.84 13.72 -13.52
CA ALA A 5 -13.04 12.79 -12.40
C ALA A 5 -11.89 11.78 -12.32
N ALA A 6 -11.39 11.31 -13.46
CA ALA A 6 -10.28 10.37 -13.53
C ALA A 6 -8.96 11.00 -13.01
N ILE A 7 -8.68 12.25 -13.38
CA ILE A 7 -7.54 13.02 -12.88
C ILE A 7 -7.66 13.23 -11.36
N PHE A 8 -8.84 13.61 -10.88
CA PHE A 8 -9.09 13.80 -9.45
C PHE A 8 -8.83 12.51 -8.65
N LEU A 9 -9.31 11.36 -9.12
CA LEU A 9 -9.07 10.06 -8.48
C LEU A 9 -7.58 9.68 -8.48
N CYS A 10 -6.86 9.97 -9.57
CA CYS A 10 -5.41 9.74 -9.64
C CYS A 10 -4.66 10.59 -8.61
N LEU A 11 -4.98 11.89 -8.50
CA LEU A 11 -4.40 12.76 -7.48
C LEU A 11 -4.75 12.29 -6.07
N LEU A 12 -5.99 11.85 -5.85
CA LEU A 12 -6.44 11.32 -4.57
C LEU A 12 -5.64 10.08 -4.17
N ILE A 13 -5.43 9.12 -5.09
CA ILE A 13 -4.60 7.92 -4.85
C ILE A 13 -3.19 8.31 -4.42
N VAL A 14 -2.55 9.23 -5.15
CA VAL A 14 -1.19 9.69 -4.83
C VAL A 14 -1.12 10.30 -3.44
N VAL A 15 -2.08 11.16 -3.07
CA VAL A 15 -2.12 11.78 -1.75
C VAL A 15 -2.33 10.74 -0.64
N MET A 16 -3.22 9.78 -0.84
CA MET A 16 -3.46 8.70 0.14
C MET A 16 -2.22 7.82 0.32
N ASP A 17 -1.56 7.40 -0.76
CA ASP A 17 -0.38 6.54 -0.71
C ASP A 17 0.84 7.24 -0.09
N ILE A 18 1.04 8.53 -0.39
CA ILE A 18 2.08 9.35 0.27
C ILE A 18 1.80 9.45 1.76
N THR A 19 0.56 9.75 2.13
CA THR A 19 0.17 9.88 3.54
C THR A 19 0.34 8.54 4.27
N ALA A 20 -0.10 7.43 3.66
CA ALA A 20 0.08 6.09 4.20
C ALA A 20 1.56 5.73 4.39
N GLY A 21 2.40 6.07 3.41
CA GLY A 21 3.84 5.84 3.48
C GLY A 21 4.50 6.60 4.63
N ILE A 22 4.18 7.89 4.79
CA ILE A 22 4.67 8.72 5.91
C ILE A 22 4.20 8.14 7.25
N LEU A 23 2.92 7.80 7.37
CA LEU A 23 2.36 7.21 8.60
C LEU A 23 3.04 5.88 8.94
N GLY A 24 3.36 5.04 7.95
CA GLY A 24 4.10 3.78 8.16
C GLY A 24 5.51 4.01 8.72
N ILE A 25 6.23 5.00 8.20
CA ILE A 25 7.56 5.39 8.69
C ILE A 25 7.47 5.98 10.11
N GLU A 26 6.52 6.90 10.34
CA GLU A 26 6.31 7.48 11.67
C GLU A 26 5.89 6.43 12.71
N ALA A 27 5.10 5.43 12.31
CA ALA A 27 4.72 4.32 13.15
C ALA A 27 5.96 3.50 13.56
N GLU A 28 6.90 3.26 12.63
CA GLU A 28 8.16 2.60 12.95
C GLU A 28 9.04 3.42 13.91
N ILE A 29 9.14 4.74 13.71
CA ILE A 29 9.88 5.63 14.61
C ILE A 29 9.24 5.61 16.01
N ALA A 30 7.91 5.73 16.10
CA ALA A 30 7.17 5.71 17.35
C ALA A 30 7.30 4.35 18.08
N GLN A 31 7.46 3.28 17.32
CA GLN A 31 7.73 1.95 17.84
C GLN A 31 9.17 1.82 18.36
N ASN A 32 10.16 2.32 17.61
CA ASN A 32 11.57 2.22 17.99
C ASN A 32 11.91 3.07 19.22
N LYS A 33 11.19 4.18 19.47
CA LYS A 33 11.34 4.97 20.71
C LYS A 33 11.08 4.17 21.98
N VAL A 34 10.19 3.18 21.95
CA VAL A 34 9.83 2.36 23.12
C VAL A 34 10.78 1.16 23.28
N LYS A 35 11.49 0.76 22.22
CA LYS A 35 12.47 -0.35 22.24
C LYS A 35 13.78 -0.04 22.97
N HIS A 36 14.01 1.18 23.44
CA HIS A 36 15.27 1.56 24.10
C HIS A 36 15.49 0.94 25.50
N LEU A 37 14.56 0.14 26.04
CA LEU A 37 14.79 -0.70 27.23
C LEU A 37 15.22 -2.12 26.82
N ARG A 38 16.48 -2.30 26.40
CA ARG A 38 17.01 -3.61 25.98
C ARG A 38 17.44 -4.47 27.18
N LEU A 39 16.80 -5.62 27.36
CA LEU A 39 17.36 -6.77 28.09
C LEU A 39 17.91 -7.81 27.09
N TRP A 40 19.02 -8.43 27.48
CA TRP A 40 20.13 -8.86 26.62
C TRP A 40 19.89 -10.08 25.68
N ILE A 41 18.80 -10.84 25.79
CA ILE A 41 18.61 -12.10 25.02
C ILE A 41 17.21 -12.25 24.40
N PHE A 42 16.28 -11.36 24.74
CA PHE A 42 14.87 -11.44 24.37
C PHE A 42 14.36 -10.03 24.10
N GLU A 43 14.17 -9.65 22.83
CA GLU A 43 13.68 -8.31 22.46
C GLU A 43 12.17 -8.23 22.76
N CYS A 44 11.84 -8.06 24.04
CA CYS A 44 10.46 -7.84 24.47
C CYS A 44 10.06 -6.45 24.01
N ARG A 45 9.16 -6.44 23.03
CA ARG A 45 8.66 -5.23 22.41
C ARG A 45 7.50 -4.69 23.24
N ASP A 46 7.73 -3.56 23.90
CA ASP A 46 6.65 -2.84 24.55
C ASP A 46 5.70 -2.25 23.49
N PRO A 47 4.38 -2.51 23.60
CA PRO A 47 3.41 -2.06 22.62
C PRO A 47 3.28 -0.54 22.66
N SER A 48 3.56 0.13 21.54
CA SER A 48 3.36 1.57 21.39
C SER A 48 1.97 1.84 20.82
N HIS A 49 1.06 2.36 21.65
CA HIS A 49 -0.29 2.75 21.21
C HIS A 49 -0.24 3.74 20.03
N LYS A 50 0.74 4.65 20.02
CA LYS A 50 0.95 5.59 18.93
C LYS A 50 1.34 4.88 17.63
N ALA A 51 2.27 3.91 17.69
CA ALA A 51 2.66 3.13 16.51
C ALA A 51 1.51 2.28 15.97
N PHE A 52 0.66 1.72 16.85
CA PHE A 52 -0.54 1.00 16.45
C PHE A 52 -1.50 1.89 15.65
N MET A 53 -1.83 3.09 16.16
CA MET A 53 -2.78 3.98 15.49
C MET A 53 -2.25 4.49 14.14
N LEU A 54 -0.96 4.83 14.06
CA LEU A 54 -0.32 5.27 12.82
C LEU A 54 -0.26 4.13 11.77
N GLY A 55 0.14 2.93 12.19
CA GLY A 55 0.20 1.75 11.31
C GLY A 55 -1.18 1.31 10.81
N LEU A 56 -2.21 1.37 11.67
CA LEU A 56 -3.59 1.10 11.29
C LEU A 56 -4.09 2.14 10.28
N GLY A 57 -3.79 3.42 10.51
CA GLY A 57 -4.11 4.50 9.58
C GLY A 57 -3.48 4.28 8.20
N ALA A 58 -2.19 3.91 8.16
CA ALA A 58 -1.50 3.57 6.92
C ALA A 58 -2.16 2.39 6.19
N ALA A 59 -2.51 1.32 6.91
CA ALA A 59 -3.16 0.15 6.34
C ALA A 59 -4.54 0.47 5.73
N VAL A 60 -5.34 1.28 6.43
CA VAL A 60 -6.66 1.72 5.95
C VAL A 60 -6.53 2.59 4.71
N LEU A 61 -5.60 3.55 4.69
CA LEU A 61 -5.38 4.41 3.53
C LEU A 61 -4.93 3.62 2.30
N LEU A 62 -3.99 2.68 2.46
CA LEU A 62 -3.54 1.81 1.37
C LEU A 62 -4.70 0.96 0.81
N ALA A 63 -5.55 0.41 1.69
CA ALA A 63 -6.72 -0.37 1.28
C ALA A 63 -7.73 0.49 0.51
N LEU A 64 -8.03 1.71 0.99
CA LEU A 64 -8.92 2.65 0.31
C LEU A 64 -8.37 3.08 -1.05
N ALA A 65 -7.07 3.38 -1.14
CA ALA A 65 -6.39 3.69 -2.38
C ALA A 65 -6.54 2.55 -3.39
N HIS A 66 -6.34 1.31 -2.95
CA HIS A 66 -6.49 0.14 -3.82
C HIS A 66 -7.94 -0.08 -4.29
N VAL A 67 -8.93 0.15 -3.43
CA VAL A 67 -10.35 0.11 -3.84
C VAL A 67 -10.61 1.11 -4.97
N ILE A 68 -10.08 2.33 -4.86
CA ILE A 68 -10.24 3.36 -5.89
C ILE A 68 -9.55 2.95 -7.20
N VAL A 69 -8.35 2.36 -7.15
CA VAL A 69 -7.67 1.80 -8.34
C VAL A 69 -8.54 0.74 -9.03
N ASN A 70 -9.16 -0.15 -8.26
CA ASN A 70 -10.07 -1.17 -8.81
C ASN A 70 -11.35 -0.55 -9.39
N LEU A 71 -11.90 0.51 -8.80
CA LEU A 71 -13.05 1.22 -9.36
C LEU A 71 -12.69 1.91 -10.69
N VAL A 72 -11.48 2.48 -10.80
CA VAL A 72 -10.97 3.08 -12.04
C VAL A 72 -10.77 2.01 -13.11
N GLY A 73 -10.27 0.82 -12.75
CA GLY A 73 -10.14 -0.30 -13.69
C GLY A 73 -11.43 -1.06 -13.99
N GLY A 74 -12.42 -0.94 -13.11
CA GLY A 74 -13.65 -1.74 -13.11
C GLY A 74 -14.75 -1.27 -14.06
N CYS A 75 -14.58 -0.16 -14.80
CA CYS A 75 -15.63 0.32 -15.71
C CYS A 75 -15.40 -0.01 -17.20
N ASN A 76 -14.25 -0.59 -17.59
CA ASN A 76 -13.90 -0.85 -19.00
C ASN A 76 -13.46 -2.29 -19.34
N CYS A 77 -13.61 -3.28 -18.43
CA CYS A 77 -12.95 -4.59 -18.61
C CYS A 77 -13.82 -5.82 -18.33
N LEU A 78 -15.08 -5.85 -18.77
CA LEU A 78 -15.89 -7.09 -18.79
C LEU A 78 -16.37 -7.54 -20.18
N CYS A 79 -16.01 -6.82 -21.25
CA CYS A 79 -16.25 -7.27 -22.61
C CYS A 79 -14.93 -7.37 -23.38
N SER A 80 -14.62 -8.57 -23.86
CA SER A 80 -13.52 -8.92 -24.76
C SER A 80 -12.20 -9.39 -24.12
N GLN A 81 -12.22 -10.61 -23.59
CA GLN A 81 -11.04 -11.48 -23.56
C GLN A 81 -10.51 -11.84 -24.97
N GLN A 82 -11.29 -11.54 -26.03
CA GLN A 82 -11.00 -11.96 -27.40
C GLN A 82 -10.02 -11.03 -28.14
N GLU A 83 -9.76 -9.83 -27.62
CA GLU A 83 -8.82 -8.83 -28.18
C GLU A 83 -7.42 -8.85 -27.52
N LEU A 84 -7.13 -9.83 -26.65
CA LEU A 84 -5.87 -9.88 -25.88
C LEU A 84 -4.63 -10.20 -26.74
N GLN A 85 -4.82 -10.86 -27.89
CA GLN A 85 -3.75 -11.22 -28.83
C GLN A 85 -3.47 -10.12 -29.88
N LYS A 86 -4.30 -9.07 -29.94
CA LYS A 86 -4.23 -8.00 -30.96
C LYS A 86 -4.03 -6.60 -30.35
N ALA A 87 -3.85 -6.51 -29.03
CA ALA A 87 -3.83 -5.25 -28.28
C ALA A 87 -2.49 -4.50 -28.37
N SER A 88 -2.56 -3.16 -28.41
CA SER A 88 -1.41 -2.26 -28.39
C SER A 88 -0.54 -2.46 -27.11
N PRO A 89 0.78 -2.21 -27.17
CA PRO A 89 1.69 -2.39 -26.03
C PRO A 89 1.25 -1.64 -24.76
N ASN A 90 0.55 -0.51 -24.91
CA ASN A 90 -0.01 0.28 -23.80
C ASN A 90 -1.06 -0.50 -22.98
N ARG A 91 -1.86 -1.35 -23.64
CA ARG A 91 -2.90 -2.15 -22.96
C ARG A 91 -2.31 -3.34 -22.21
N GLN A 92 -1.26 -3.96 -22.76
CA GLN A 92 -0.50 -5.00 -22.06
C GLN A 92 0.22 -4.43 -20.84
N LEU A 93 0.83 -3.24 -20.98
CA LEU A 93 1.46 -2.53 -19.87
C LEU A 93 0.45 -2.15 -18.78
N SER A 94 -0.73 -1.66 -19.15
CA SER A 94 -1.80 -1.34 -18.21
C SER A 94 -2.24 -2.57 -17.39
N MET A 95 -2.47 -3.72 -18.03
CA MET A 95 -2.79 -4.97 -17.31
C MET A 95 -1.66 -5.43 -16.39
N ALA A 96 -0.40 -5.34 -16.83
CA ALA A 96 0.76 -5.68 -16.01
C ALA A 96 0.86 -4.77 -14.77
N CYS A 97 0.68 -3.45 -14.94
CA CYS A 97 0.67 -2.50 -13.83
C CYS A 97 -0.45 -2.82 -12.82
N LEU A 98 -1.65 -3.16 -13.30
CA LEU A 98 -2.76 -3.55 -12.42
C LEU A 98 -2.40 -4.80 -11.59
N ILE A 99 -1.84 -5.83 -12.20
CA ILE A 99 -1.39 -7.04 -11.47
C ILE A 99 -0.31 -6.69 -10.43
N LEU A 100 0.65 -5.83 -10.78
CA LEU A 100 1.68 -5.38 -9.85
C LEU A 100 1.09 -4.61 -8.66
N THR A 101 0.05 -3.79 -8.84
CA THR A 101 -0.62 -3.12 -7.71
C THR A 101 -1.25 -4.11 -6.73
N TRP A 102 -1.82 -5.22 -7.20
CA TRP A 102 -2.36 -6.28 -6.34
C TRP A 102 -1.26 -6.99 -5.54
N ILE A 103 -0.12 -7.28 -6.17
CA ILE A 103 1.03 -7.89 -5.49
C ILE A 103 1.56 -6.94 -4.43
N VAL A 104 1.77 -5.66 -4.77
CA VAL A 104 2.26 -4.65 -3.84
C VAL A 104 1.27 -4.44 -2.69
N LEU A 105 -0.03 -4.44 -2.95
CA LEU A 105 -1.05 -4.41 -1.89
C LEU A 105 -0.90 -5.61 -0.95
N ALA A 106 -0.85 -6.83 -1.48
CA ALA A 106 -0.79 -8.04 -0.66
C ALA A 106 0.44 -8.03 0.26
N VAL A 107 1.61 -7.67 -0.28
CA VAL A 107 2.85 -7.59 0.50
C VAL A 107 2.84 -6.39 1.45
N GLY A 108 2.45 -5.21 0.97
CA GLY A 108 2.46 -3.97 1.76
C GLY A 108 1.46 -4.00 2.91
N LEU A 109 0.22 -4.42 2.64
CA LEU A 109 -0.82 -4.53 3.65
C LEU A 109 -0.49 -5.60 4.69
N SER A 110 0.02 -6.77 4.28
CA SER A 110 0.43 -7.81 5.24
C SER A 110 1.54 -7.31 6.16
N MET A 111 2.55 -6.62 5.63
CA MET A 111 3.61 -6.02 6.44
C MET A 111 3.09 -4.94 7.40
N LEU A 112 2.20 -4.05 6.95
CA LEU A 112 1.56 -3.04 7.81
C LEU A 112 0.70 -3.68 8.90
N VAL A 113 -0.06 -4.74 8.59
CA VAL A 113 -0.90 -5.46 9.56
C VAL A 113 -0.06 -6.22 10.57
N ILE A 114 1.02 -6.88 10.16
CA ILE A 114 1.98 -7.54 11.06
C ILE A 114 2.65 -6.49 11.97
N GLY A 115 3.11 -5.38 11.38
CA GLY A 115 3.71 -4.26 12.09
C GLY A 115 2.77 -3.61 13.12
N THR A 116 1.51 -3.45 12.75
CA THR A 116 0.45 -2.87 13.61
C THR A 116 0.05 -3.84 14.71
N SER A 117 -0.21 -5.10 14.38
CA SER A 117 -0.63 -6.13 15.33
C SER A 117 0.45 -6.37 16.40
N SER A 118 1.72 -6.27 16.03
CA SER A 118 2.84 -6.34 16.98
C SER A 118 2.97 -5.11 17.90
N ASN A 119 2.16 -4.07 17.71
CA ASN A 119 2.01 -2.93 18.63
C ASN A 119 0.65 -2.92 19.36
N ASN A 120 -0.19 -3.95 19.18
CA ASN A 120 -1.47 -4.03 19.87
C ASN A 120 -1.28 -4.33 21.38
N LYS A 121 -2.19 -3.83 22.22
CA LYS A 121 -2.09 -3.78 23.69
C LYS A 121 -1.92 -5.12 24.43
N SER A 122 -1.92 -6.28 23.76
CA SER A 122 -1.86 -7.59 24.43
C SER A 122 -0.50 -8.27 24.27
N ARG A 123 0.23 -8.35 25.39
CA ARG A 123 1.35 -9.26 25.71
C ARG A 123 2.53 -9.20 24.72
N GLY A 124 3.66 -8.67 25.19
CA GLY A 124 4.93 -8.75 24.48
C GLY A 124 5.27 -10.20 24.14
N SER A 125 5.06 -10.60 22.88
CA SER A 125 5.66 -11.83 22.37
C SER A 125 7.13 -11.51 22.16
N CYS A 126 7.94 -11.87 23.14
CA CYS A 126 9.39 -11.89 22.99
C CYS A 126 9.73 -12.89 21.86
N GLY A 127 10.19 -12.40 20.71
CA GLY A 127 10.47 -13.21 19.54
C GLY A 127 11.39 -12.50 18.54
N PHE A 128 11.95 -13.24 17.59
CA PHE A 128 12.76 -12.70 16.49
C PHE A 128 11.88 -11.90 15.51
N THR A 129 11.50 -10.66 15.88
CA THR A 129 10.72 -9.80 14.99
C THR A 129 11.65 -8.90 14.18
N HIS A 130 11.70 -9.14 12.87
CA HIS A 130 12.42 -8.29 11.92
C HIS A 130 12.06 -6.80 12.09
N HIS A 131 13.09 -5.95 12.02
CA HIS A 131 13.04 -4.57 12.51
C HIS A 131 12.27 -3.56 11.65
N HIS A 132 11.69 -3.97 10.52
CA HIS A 132 11.31 -3.02 9.45
C HIS A 132 9.92 -3.23 8.82
N PHE A 133 9.02 -4.01 9.42
CA PHE A 133 7.72 -4.30 8.79
C PHE A 133 6.88 -3.05 8.50
N LEU A 134 6.87 -2.06 9.39
CA LEU A 134 6.09 -0.83 9.20
C LEU A 134 6.71 0.09 8.15
N SER A 135 8.04 0.25 8.16
CA SER A 135 8.75 1.03 7.14
C SER A 135 8.70 0.38 5.77
N ILE A 136 8.92 -0.94 5.67
CA ILE A 136 8.80 -1.65 4.38
C ILE A 136 7.36 -1.57 3.86
N GLY A 137 6.36 -1.75 4.73
CA GLY A 137 4.96 -1.53 4.38
C GLY A 137 4.68 -0.10 3.89
N GLY A 138 5.28 0.91 4.54
CA GLY A 138 5.20 2.31 4.12
C GLY A 138 5.88 2.58 2.77
N ILE A 139 7.05 2.00 2.52
CA ILE A 139 7.75 2.09 1.22
C ILE A 139 6.88 1.49 0.11
N LEU A 140 6.23 0.35 0.39
CA LEU A 140 5.33 -0.29 -0.55
C LEU A 140 4.08 0.55 -0.87
N CYS A 141 3.65 1.45 0.02
CA CYS A 141 2.59 2.43 -0.29
C CYS A 141 3.02 3.39 -1.41
N PHE A 142 4.26 3.92 -1.37
CA PHE A 142 4.77 4.77 -2.45
C PHE A 142 4.89 4.01 -3.78
N VAL A 143 5.33 2.75 -3.72
CA VAL A 143 5.42 1.87 -4.89
C VAL A 143 4.02 1.59 -5.47
N HIS A 144 3.01 1.39 -4.61
CA HIS A 144 1.62 1.25 -5.02
C HIS A 144 1.13 2.48 -5.78
N GLY A 145 1.42 3.68 -5.27
CA GLY A 145 1.09 4.94 -5.95
C GLY A 145 1.74 5.07 -7.31
N LEU A 146 3.03 4.72 -7.43
CA LEU A 146 3.76 4.76 -8.70
C LEU A 146 3.12 3.85 -9.76
N PHE A 147 2.82 2.60 -9.41
CA PHE A 147 2.16 1.67 -10.33
C PHE A 147 0.73 2.08 -10.66
N SER A 148 0.02 2.70 -9.72
CA SER A 148 -1.33 3.24 -9.94
C SER A 148 -1.34 4.40 -10.94
N VAL A 149 -0.36 5.30 -10.88
CA VAL A 149 -0.19 6.38 -11.87
C VAL A 149 0.21 5.80 -13.23
N ALA A 150 1.16 4.86 -13.27
CA ALA A 150 1.56 4.20 -14.52
C ALA A 150 0.39 3.46 -15.18
N TYR A 151 -0.45 2.81 -14.37
CA TYR A 151 -1.69 2.20 -14.81
C TYR A 151 -2.64 3.23 -15.43
N TYR A 152 -2.86 4.36 -14.76
CA TYR A 152 -3.72 5.45 -15.25
C TYR A 152 -3.23 6.04 -16.57
N VAL A 153 -1.95 6.37 -16.68
CA VAL A 153 -1.35 6.93 -17.90
C VAL A 153 -1.41 5.92 -19.05
N SER A 154 -1.11 4.64 -18.78
CA SER A 154 -1.15 3.60 -19.81
C SER A 154 -2.57 3.28 -20.27
N ALA A 155 -3.55 3.33 -19.36
CA ALA A 155 -4.96 3.14 -19.67
C ALA A 155 -5.49 4.31 -20.51
N THR A 156 -5.17 5.56 -20.15
CA THR A 156 -5.60 6.75 -20.91
C THR A 156 -4.96 6.83 -22.29
N ALA A 157 -3.66 6.52 -22.42
CA ALA A 157 -2.94 6.45 -23.69
C ALA A 157 -3.35 5.26 -24.59
N SER A 158 -4.26 4.39 -24.14
CA SER A 158 -4.84 3.33 -24.96
C SER A 158 -6.22 3.69 -25.53
N VAL A 159 -6.80 4.81 -25.08
CA VAL A 159 -8.12 5.32 -25.48
C VAL A 159 -8.00 6.47 -26.49
N ASP A 160 -6.84 7.13 -26.56
CA ASP A 160 -6.43 8.07 -27.61
C ASP A 160 -5.91 7.32 -28.85
#